data_AF-A0A939X972-F1
#
_entry.id   AF-A0A939X972-F1
#
_cell.length_a   1.000
_cell.length_b   1.000
_cell.length_c   1.000
_cell.angle_alpha   90.00
_cell.angle_beta   90.00
_cell.angle_gamma   90.00
#
_symmetry.space_group_name_H-M   'P 1'
#
loop_
_entity.id
_entity.type
_entity.pdbx_description
1 polymer ?
#
loop_
_entity_poly.entity_id
_entity_poly.type
_entity_poly.pdbx_seq_one_letter_code
_entity_poly.pdbx_strand_id
1 'polypeptide(L)'
;MTIEYRKLTENDLSTFIEIRIGQLREEGAKEDFDLRPNLMDYYKRHMADGTFVSWLAVDSDAGGKIIGTSGMSFVEKPPYFSCPSGRIGLLSSMFTDKNYRRMGIARELLTRVVNE
;
A
#
# COMPACT_ATOMS: atom_id res chain seq x y z
N MET A 1 10.87 -12.64 -16.39
CA MET A 1 10.35 -11.88 -15.24
C MET A 1 9.14 -11.11 -15.68
N THR A 2 7.98 -11.69 -15.43
CA THR A 2 6.67 -11.12 -15.73
C THR A 2 6.10 -10.48 -14.47
N ILE A 3 5.94 -9.16 -14.49
CA ILE A 3 5.36 -8.41 -13.38
C ILE A 3 3.89 -8.16 -13.67
N GLU A 4 3.02 -8.75 -12.86
CA GLU A 4 1.59 -8.49 -12.88
C GLU A 4 1.25 -7.39 -11.87
N TYR A 5 0.31 -6.51 -12.24
CA TYR A 5 -0.21 -5.48 -11.35
C TYR A 5 -1.69 -5.72 -11.10
N ARG A 6 -2.07 -5.85 -9.83
CA ARG A 6 -3.46 -6.07 -9.41
C ARG A 6 -3.79 -5.35 -8.12
N LYS A 7 -5.08 -5.17 -7.84
CA LYS A 7 -5.54 -4.61 -6.57
C LYS A 7 -5.27 -5.58 -5.41
N LEU A 8 -5.04 -5.00 -4.24
CA LEU A 8 -4.99 -5.70 -2.96
C LEU A 8 -6.34 -6.37 -2.67
N THR A 9 -6.31 -7.62 -2.21
CA THR A 9 -7.50 -8.36 -1.75
C THR A 9 -7.32 -8.81 -0.30
N GLU A 10 -8.40 -9.25 0.35
CA GLU A 10 -8.33 -9.75 1.72
C GLU A 10 -7.35 -10.92 1.89
N ASN A 11 -7.21 -11.77 0.86
CA ASN A 11 -6.30 -12.91 0.88
C ASN A 11 -4.82 -12.50 0.95
N ASP A 12 -4.50 -11.27 0.54
CA ASP A 12 -3.14 -10.75 0.54
C ASP A 12 -2.75 -10.09 1.87
N LEU A 13 -3.73 -9.78 2.75
CA LEU A 13 -3.53 -8.90 3.89
C LEU A 13 -2.43 -9.35 4.84
N SER A 14 -2.33 -10.65 5.13
CA SER A 14 -1.29 -11.18 5.99
C SER A 14 0.11 -10.84 5.46
N THR A 15 0.31 -11.04 4.15
CA THR A 15 1.60 -10.78 3.47
C THR A 15 1.84 -9.27 3.33
N PHE A 16 0.81 -8.51 2.97
CA PHE A 16 0.87 -7.06 2.85
C PHE A 16 1.27 -6.38 4.16
N ILE A 17 0.72 -6.86 5.29
CA ILE A 17 1.06 -6.38 6.63
C ILE A 17 2.53 -6.67 6.95
N GLU A 18 3.03 -7.88 6.70
CA GLU A 18 4.45 -8.17 6.92
C GLU A 18 5.37 -7.29 6.06
N ILE A 19 4.99 -7.01 4.82
CA ILE A 19 5.71 -6.07 3.95
C ILE A 19 5.71 -4.67 4.55
N ARG A 20 4.57 -4.18 5.04
CA ARG A 20 4.47 -2.85 5.67
C ARG A 20 5.32 -2.75 6.93
N ILE A 21 5.32 -3.79 7.76
CA ILE A 21 6.18 -3.88 8.94
C ILE A 21 7.66 -3.87 8.53
N GLY A 22 8.03 -4.67 7.54
CA GLY A 22 9.38 -4.68 6.97
C GLY A 22 9.81 -3.30 6.43
N GLN A 23 8.92 -2.62 5.71
CA GLN A 23 9.13 -1.25 5.24
C GLN A 23 9.40 -0.29 6.40
N LEU A 24 8.57 -0.29 7.43
CA LEU A 24 8.73 0.60 8.59
C LEU A 24 10.08 0.37 9.28
N ARG A 25 10.52 -0.89 9.41
CA ARG A 25 11.85 -1.23 9.92
C ARG A 25 12.96 -0.67 9.03
N GLU A 26 12.84 -0.77 7.71
CA GLU A 26 13.80 -0.20 6.77
C GLU A 26 13.86 1.34 6.85
N GLU A 27 12.74 1.99 7.20
CA GLU A 27 12.64 3.43 7.42
C GLU A 27 13.14 3.86 8.82
N GLY A 28 13.56 2.92 9.66
CA GLY A 28 14.15 3.18 10.99
C GLY A 28 13.16 3.16 12.15
N ALA A 29 11.93 2.68 11.96
CA ALA A 29 10.98 2.51 13.04
C ALA A 29 11.44 1.42 14.03
N LYS A 30 11.24 1.68 15.33
CA LYS A 30 11.44 0.70 16.40
C LYS A 30 10.12 0.06 16.76
N GLU A 31 10.12 -1.25 16.95
CA GLU A 31 8.93 -2.00 17.36
C GLU A 31 8.87 -2.07 18.88
N ASP A 32 8.02 -1.23 19.46
CA ASP A 32 7.75 -1.24 20.89
C ASP A 32 6.60 -2.19 21.25
N PHE A 33 5.77 -2.57 20.27
CA PHE A 33 4.66 -3.51 20.41
C PHE A 33 4.28 -4.14 19.06
N ASP A 34 3.47 -5.20 19.08
CA ASP A 34 2.99 -5.83 17.85
C ASP A 34 1.91 -4.98 17.15
N LEU A 35 2.29 -4.39 16.02
CA LEU A 35 1.41 -3.53 15.23
C LEU A 35 0.46 -4.32 14.32
N ARG A 36 0.68 -5.63 14.11
CA ARG A 36 -0.10 -6.47 13.18
C ARG A 36 -1.62 -6.47 13.44
N PRO A 37 -2.12 -6.60 14.68
CA PRO A 37 -3.56 -6.60 14.92
C PRO A 37 -4.21 -5.27 14.54
N ASN A 38 -3.53 -4.15 14.80
CA ASN A 38 -4.02 -2.81 14.47
C ASN A 38 -4.05 -2.58 12.95
N LEU A 39 -3.03 -3.06 12.22
CA LEU A 39 -3.01 -3.01 10.76
C LEU A 39 -4.10 -3.89 10.14
N MET A 40 -4.30 -5.10 10.69
CA MET A 40 -5.34 -6.02 10.23
C MET A 40 -6.74 -5.42 10.39
N ASP A 41 -7.05 -4.85 11.56
CA ASP A 41 -8.31 -4.15 11.80
C ASP A 41 -8.49 -2.95 10.85
N TYR A 42 -7.46 -2.11 10.71
CA TYR A 42 -7.47 -0.95 9.83
C TYR A 42 -7.79 -1.35 8.38
N TYR A 43 -7.01 -2.27 7.79
CA TYR A 43 -7.19 -2.61 6.38
C TYR A 43 -8.53 -3.29 6.12
N LYS A 44 -9.02 -4.16 7.02
CA LYS A 44 -10.34 -4.79 6.85
C LYS A 44 -11.46 -3.75 6.81
N ARG A 45 -11.48 -2.80 7.75
CA ARG A 45 -12.51 -1.76 7.78
C ARG A 45 -12.44 -0.86 6.55
N HIS A 46 -11.24 -0.36 6.23
CA HIS A 46 -11.08 0.66 5.20
C HIS A 46 -11.10 0.11 3.76
N MET A 47 -10.79 -1.18 3.56
CA MET A 47 -11.06 -1.85 2.28
C MET A 47 -12.55 -2.12 2.09
N ALA A 48 -13.27 -2.48 3.16
CA ALA A 48 -14.70 -2.77 3.09
C ALA A 48 -15.55 -1.51 2.84
N ASP A 49 -15.18 -0.36 3.41
CA ASP A 49 -15.88 0.91 3.23
C ASP A 49 -15.39 1.73 2.01
N GLY A 50 -14.35 1.25 1.32
CA GLY A 50 -13.77 1.90 0.14
C GLY A 50 -12.89 3.12 0.43
N THR A 51 -12.54 3.38 1.69
CA THR A 51 -11.66 4.50 2.08
C THR A 51 -10.17 4.15 2.08
N PHE A 52 -9.80 2.93 1.68
CA PHE A 52 -8.43 2.53 1.38
C PHE A 52 -8.35 1.66 0.12
N VAL A 53 -7.37 1.95 -0.73
CA VAL A 53 -7.04 1.16 -1.91
C VAL A 53 -5.53 0.94 -2.01
N SER A 54 -5.13 -0.21 -2.54
CA SER A 54 -3.72 -0.54 -2.77
C SER A 54 -3.59 -1.35 -4.05
N TRP A 55 -2.50 -1.09 -4.78
CA TRP A 55 -2.04 -1.91 -5.89
C TRP A 55 -0.80 -2.68 -5.48
N LEU A 56 -0.69 -3.90 -6.00
CA LEU A 56 0.42 -4.82 -5.78
C LEU A 56 1.14 -5.05 -7.11
N ALA A 57 2.46 -5.13 -7.05
CA ALA A 57 3.29 -5.67 -8.11
C ALA A 57 3.70 -7.10 -7.71
N VAL A 58 3.41 -8.06 -8.57
CA VAL A 58 3.55 -9.49 -8.31
C VAL A 58 4.44 -10.11 -9.37
N ASP A 59 5.49 -10.82 -8.94
CA ASP A 59 6.33 -11.60 -9.84
C ASP A 59 5.67 -12.97 -10.09
N SER A 60 5.12 -13.12 -11.29
CA SER A 60 4.45 -14.37 -11.70
C SER A 60 5.45 -15.52 -11.87
N ASP A 61 6.69 -15.21 -12.25
CA ASP A 61 7.74 -16.22 -12.46
C ASP A 61 8.33 -16.69 -11.12
N ALA A 62 8.14 -15.93 -10.04
CA ALA A 62 8.57 -16.25 -8.68
C ALA A 62 7.41 -16.74 -7.78
N GLY A 63 6.50 -17.54 -8.34
CA GLY A 63 5.41 -18.17 -7.60
C GLY A 63 4.38 -17.18 -7.04
N GLY A 64 4.20 -16.03 -7.67
CA GLY A 64 3.24 -15.01 -7.23
C GLY A 64 3.72 -14.17 -6.05
N LYS A 65 5.03 -14.02 -5.86
CA LYS A 65 5.60 -13.19 -4.80
C LYS A 65 5.23 -11.72 -5.01
N ILE A 66 4.72 -11.06 -3.97
CA ILE A 66 4.54 -9.60 -3.95
C ILE A 66 5.93 -8.95 -3.87
N ILE A 67 6.29 -8.18 -4.89
CA ILE A 67 7.58 -7.50 -5.03
C ILE A 67 7.47 -5.98 -4.90
N GLY A 68 6.26 -5.45 -4.87
CA GLY A 68 6.01 -4.04 -4.60
C GLY A 68 4.58 -3.78 -4.17
N THR A 69 4.39 -2.71 -3.42
CA THR A 69 3.11 -2.30 -2.85
C THR A 69 2.91 -0.80 -3.01
N SER A 70 1.66 -0.38 -3.12
CA SER A 70 1.21 0.99 -2.87
C SER A 70 0.16 1.02 -1.76
N GLY A 71 -0.35 2.20 -1.46
CA GLY A 71 -1.51 2.37 -0.61
C GLY A 71 -1.99 3.81 -0.67
N MET A 72 -3.29 4.02 -0.74
CA MET A 72 -3.90 5.34 -0.64
C MET A 72 -5.11 5.27 0.27
N SER A 73 -5.12 6.11 1.29
CA SER A 73 -6.26 6.31 2.18
C SER A 73 -7.00 7.58 1.78
N PHE A 74 -8.31 7.53 1.74
CA PHE A 74 -9.17 8.69 1.45
C PHE A 74 -9.71 9.25 2.77
N VAL A 75 -9.43 10.52 3.03
CA VAL A 75 -9.92 11.22 4.23
C VAL A 75 -10.59 12.53 3.84
N GLU A 76 -11.50 12.99 4.69
CA GLU A 76 -12.19 14.27 4.50
C GLU A 76 -11.95 15.17 5.71
N LYS A 77 -11.66 16.44 5.44
CA LYS A 77 -11.52 17.51 6.44
C LYS A 77 -12.51 18.62 6.13
N PRO A 78 -12.84 19.49 7.09
CA PRO A 78 -13.57 20.73 6.78
C PRO A 78 -12.91 21.46 5.59
N PRO A 79 -13.68 21.84 4.55
CA PRO A 79 -13.14 22.52 3.37
C PRO A 79 -12.37 23.81 3.70
N TYR A 80 -11.40 24.13 2.86
CA TYR A 80 -10.61 25.35 2.96
C TYR A 80 -10.24 25.87 1.56
N PHE A 81 -9.80 27.14 1.45
CA PHE A 81 -9.71 27.83 0.16
C PHE A 81 -8.89 27.09 -0.92
N SER A 82 -7.83 26.37 -0.56
CA SER A 82 -7.02 25.58 -1.51
C SER A 82 -7.52 24.15 -1.73
N CYS A 83 -8.50 23.68 -0.95
CA CYS A 83 -9.18 22.39 -1.13
C CYS A 83 -10.68 22.52 -0.81
N PRO A 84 -11.50 23.05 -1.77
CA PRO A 84 -12.93 23.27 -1.55
C PRO A 84 -13.74 21.98 -1.32
N SER A 85 -13.24 20.83 -1.77
CA SER A 85 -13.89 19.54 -1.53
C SER A 85 -13.59 18.96 -0.14
N GLY A 86 -12.53 19.42 0.54
CA GLY A 86 -12.06 18.83 1.80
C GLY A 86 -11.47 17.42 1.68
N ARG A 87 -11.51 16.79 0.50
CA ARG A 87 -11.05 15.42 0.26
C ARG A 87 -9.55 15.37 0.04
N ILE A 88 -8.89 14.41 0.69
CA ILE A 88 -7.43 14.23 0.67
C ILE A 88 -7.12 12.76 0.44
N GLY A 89 -6.29 12.48 -0.56
CA GLY A 89 -5.66 11.16 -0.76
C GLY A 89 -4.31 11.11 -0.05
N LEU A 90 -4.17 10.23 0.93
CA LEU A 90 -2.93 10.01 1.68
C LEU A 90 -2.19 8.81 1.10
N LEU A 91 -1.14 9.08 0.32
CA LEU A 91 -0.25 8.05 -0.18
C LEU A 91 0.56 7.44 0.98
N SER A 92 0.51 6.13 1.13
CA SER A 92 1.20 5.38 2.17
C SER A 92 1.61 3.99 1.67
N SER A 93 2.28 3.20 2.51
CA SER A 93 2.57 1.78 2.24
C SER A 93 3.28 1.50 0.90
N MET A 94 4.04 2.47 0.40
CA MET A 94 4.81 2.37 -0.84
C MET A 94 6.10 1.59 -0.57
N PHE A 95 6.24 0.41 -1.14
CA PHE A 95 7.45 -0.41 -0.99
C PHE A 95 7.82 -1.09 -2.31
N THR A 96 9.11 -1.37 -2.49
CA THR A 96 9.61 -2.22 -3.56
C THR A 96 10.77 -3.05 -3.02
N ASP A 97 10.69 -4.37 -3.25
CA ASP A 97 11.73 -5.33 -2.89
C ASP A 97 13.07 -4.89 -3.47
N LYS A 98 14.13 -4.97 -2.65
CA LYS A 98 15.47 -4.48 -2.99
C LYS A 98 16.00 -5.02 -4.32
N ASN A 99 15.72 -6.28 -4.63
CA ASN A 99 16.18 -6.94 -5.86
C ASN A 99 15.43 -6.47 -7.11
N TYR A 100 14.31 -5.77 -6.93
CA TYR A 100 13.42 -5.29 -7.99
C TYR A 100 13.40 -3.74 -8.08
N ARG A 101 14.26 -3.06 -7.31
CA ARG A 101 14.40 -1.60 -7.36
C ARG A 101 15.01 -1.14 -8.69
N ARG A 102 14.78 0.13 -9.03
CA ARG A 102 15.26 0.78 -10.28
C ARG A 102 14.67 0.21 -11.58
N MET A 103 13.61 -0.60 -11.47
CA MET A 103 12.90 -1.19 -12.61
C MET A 103 11.60 -0.46 -12.99
N GLY A 104 11.33 0.70 -12.39
CA GLY A 104 10.11 1.47 -12.65
C GLY A 104 8.85 1.03 -11.88
N ILE A 105 8.92 -0.06 -11.09
CA ILE A 105 7.77 -0.63 -10.35
C ILE A 105 7.08 0.40 -9.46
N ALA A 106 7.82 1.13 -8.63
CA ALA A 106 7.24 2.14 -7.73
C ALA A 106 6.51 3.26 -8.50
N ARG A 107 7.01 3.64 -9.68
CA ARG A 107 6.38 4.65 -10.54
C ARG A 107 5.07 4.12 -11.13
N GLU A 108 5.06 2.87 -11.58
CA GLU A 108 3.86 2.22 -12.11
C GLU A 108 2.78 2.06 -11.02
N LEU A 109 3.17 1.59 -9.83
CA LEU A 109 2.29 1.48 -8.68
C LEU A 109 1.70 2.82 -8.24
N LEU A 110 2.52 3.89 -8.22
CA LEU A 110 2.07 5.25 -7.95
C LEU A 110 1.06 5.73 -8.99
N THR A 111 1.34 5.50 -10.27
CA THR A 111 0.44 5.90 -11.37
C THR A 111 -0.92 5.21 -11.24
N ARG A 112 -0.94 3.92 -10.87
CA ARG A 112 -2.19 3.17 -10.71
C ARG A 112 -2.99 3.65 -9.52
N VAL A 113 -2.35 3.79 -8.36
CA VAL A 113 -3.08 4.15 -7.13
C VAL A 113 -3.63 5.58 -7.18
N VAL A 114 -2.94 6.52 -7.82
CA VAL A 114 -3.40 7.92 -7.96
C VAL A 114 -4.60 8.05 -8.92
N ASN A 115 -4.82 7.06 -9.79
CA ASN A 115 -5.96 7.04 -10.72
C ASN A 115 -7.18 6.28 -10.18
N GLU A 116 -7.18 5.91 -8.89
CA GLU A 116 -8.37 5.43 -8.15
C GLU A 116 -9.24 6.60 -7.69
#